data_AF-A0A941Z3L3-F1
#
_entry.id   AF-A0A941Z3L3-F1
#
_cell.length_a   1.000
_cell.length_b   1.000
_cell.length_c   1.000
_cell.angle_alpha   90.00
_cell.angle_beta   90.00
_cell.angle_gamma   90.00
#
_symmetry.space_group_name_H-M   'P 1'
#
loop_
_entity.id
_entity.type
_entity.pdbx_description
1 polymer ?
#
loop_
_entity_poly.entity_id
_entity_poly.type
_entity_poly.pdbx_seq_one_letter_code
_entity_poly.pdbx_strand_id
1 'polypeptide(L)'
;SRSRRRLWHKGEESGHFQQVHELRLDCDGDVLLLSVTQLGHEPAAPSIACHTGRHSCFFRRFEGGAWRTVEPVLADPALIYKGTQP
;
A
#
# COMPACT_ATOMS: atom_id res chain seq x y z
N SER A 1 -11.74 -1.68 -7.75
CA SER A 1 -11.67 -0.30 -7.22
C SER A 1 -13.06 0.32 -7.22
N ARG A 2 -13.51 0.89 -6.08
CA ARG A 2 -14.86 1.49 -5.97
C ARG A 2 -14.99 2.76 -6.81
N SER A 3 -14.02 3.68 -6.74
CA SER A 3 -14.05 4.94 -7.51
C SER A 3 -13.87 4.74 -9.01
N ARG A 4 -12.97 3.83 -9.41
CA ARG A 4 -12.70 3.54 -10.83
C ARG A 4 -13.75 2.62 -11.47
N ARG A 5 -14.60 1.96 -10.67
CA ARG A 5 -15.63 1.00 -11.11
C ARG A 5 -15.08 -0.10 -12.04
N ARG A 6 -13.83 -0.52 -11.82
CA ARG A 6 -13.18 -1.63 -12.52
C ARG A 6 -12.24 -2.39 -11.61
N LEU A 7 -11.85 -3.60 -12.04
CA LEU A 7 -10.69 -4.29 -11.47
C LEU A 7 -9.45 -3.42 -11.63
N TRP A 8 -8.60 -3.45 -10.62
CA TRP A 8 -7.39 -2.64 -10.52
C TRP A 8 -6.32 -3.49 -9.86
N HIS A 9 -5.20 -3.66 -10.56
CA HIS A 9 -4.07 -4.42 -10.08
C HIS A 9 -3.15 -3.49 -9.28
N LYS A 10 -2.93 -3.79 -7.98
CA LYS A 10 -2.06 -3.00 -7.11
C LYS A 10 -0.66 -2.91 -7.75
N GLY A 11 -0.22 -1.69 -8.03
CA GLY A 11 1.05 -1.43 -8.68
C GLY A 11 0.94 -1.01 -10.15
N GLU A 12 -0.20 -1.21 -10.85
CA GLU A 12 -0.26 -1.04 -12.31
C GLU A 12 0.10 0.37 -12.83
N GLU A 13 -0.02 1.42 -12.01
CA GLU A 13 0.43 2.80 -12.33
C GLU A 13 1.73 3.23 -11.61
N SER A 14 2.18 2.48 -10.60
CA SER A 14 3.30 2.92 -9.70
C SER A 14 4.51 1.99 -9.71
N GLY A 15 4.40 0.81 -10.31
CA GLY A 15 5.39 -0.27 -10.16
C GLY A 15 5.41 -0.94 -8.78
N HIS A 16 4.69 -0.40 -7.79
CA HIS A 16 4.66 -0.93 -6.43
C HIS A 16 3.72 -2.14 -6.28
N PHE A 17 4.11 -3.29 -6.83
CA PHE A 17 3.32 -4.53 -6.82
C PHE A 17 3.31 -5.23 -5.45
N GLN A 18 2.39 -6.18 -5.28
CA GLN A 18 2.33 -7.04 -4.10
C GLN A 18 2.39 -8.50 -4.56
N GLN A 19 3.44 -9.21 -4.19
CA GLN A 19 3.54 -10.66 -4.38
C GLN A 19 2.81 -11.35 -3.24
N VAL A 20 1.77 -12.12 -3.56
CA VAL A 20 0.97 -12.84 -2.58
C VAL A 20 1.61 -14.19 -2.25
N HIS A 21 1.74 -14.50 -0.97
CA HIS A 21 2.28 -15.77 -0.46
C HIS A 21 1.21 -16.65 0.14
N GLU A 22 0.21 -16.06 0.80
CA GLU A 22 -0.84 -16.77 1.51
C GLU A 22 -2.15 -15.97 1.46
N LEU A 23 -3.28 -16.69 1.37
CA LEU A 23 -4.62 -16.16 1.57
C LEU A 23 -5.26 -16.91 2.74
N ARG A 24 -5.80 -16.18 3.70
CA ARG A 24 -6.63 -16.71 4.79
C ARG A 24 -8.03 -16.14 4.69
N LEU A 25 -9.01 -16.96 5.06
CA LEU A 25 -10.41 -16.59 5.17
C LEU A 25 -10.76 -16.45 6.66
N ASP A 26 -11.69 -15.56 6.99
CA ASP A 26 -12.28 -15.51 8.32
C ASP A 26 -13.38 -16.58 8.51
N CYS A 27 -14.10 -16.54 9.65
CA CYS A 27 -14.94 -17.65 10.09
C CYS A 27 -16.25 -17.82 9.30
N ASP A 28 -16.78 -16.73 8.75
CA ASP A 28 -18.02 -16.66 7.98
C ASP A 28 -17.77 -16.33 6.49
N GLY A 29 -16.53 -16.02 6.12
CA GLY A 29 -16.08 -16.00 4.74
C GLY A 29 -16.29 -14.68 4.02
N ASP A 30 -16.41 -13.58 4.76
CA ASP A 30 -16.60 -12.24 4.19
C ASP A 30 -15.34 -11.35 4.25
N VAL A 31 -14.26 -11.82 4.91
CA VAL A 31 -12.94 -11.17 4.91
C VAL A 31 -11.84 -12.11 4.41
N LEU A 32 -10.97 -11.56 3.57
CA LEU A 32 -9.69 -12.17 3.18
C LEU A 32 -8.52 -11.43 3.85
N LEU A 33 -7.60 -12.19 4.43
CA LEU A 33 -6.29 -11.71 4.87
C LEU A 33 -5.22 -12.23 3.91
N LEU A 34 -4.47 -11.31 3.30
CA LEU A 34 -3.38 -11.64 2.38
C LEU A 34 -2.03 -11.42 3.07
N SER A 35 -1.18 -12.45 3.07
CA SER A 35 0.24 -12.29 3.38
C SER A 35 0.99 -11.97 2.09
N VAL A 36 1.73 -10.86 2.06
CA VAL A 36 2.36 -10.34 0.83
C VAL A 36 3.77 -9.81 1.07
N THR A 37 4.61 -9.88 0.03
CA THR A 37 5.80 -9.02 -0.09
C THR A 37 5.45 -7.81 -0.95
N GLN A 38 5.72 -6.61 -0.43
CA GLN A 38 5.57 -5.37 -1.19
C GLN A 38 6.84 -5.15 -2.05
N LEU A 39 6.64 -5.09 -3.37
CA LEU A 39 7.67 -4.98 -4.41
C LEU A 39 7.66 -3.59 -5.05
N GLY A 40 8.63 -3.35 -5.95
CA GLY A 40 8.72 -2.12 -6.74
C GLY A 40 9.61 -1.04 -6.13
N HIS A 41 10.56 -1.43 -5.28
CA HIS A 41 11.49 -0.53 -4.59
C HIS A 41 12.91 -0.98 -4.86
N GLU A 42 13.86 -0.03 -4.91
CA GLU A 42 15.28 -0.35 -5.03
C GLU A 42 15.76 -1.19 -3.84
N PRO A 43 16.80 -2.03 -3.98
CA PRO A 43 17.25 -2.95 -2.93
C PRO A 43 17.57 -2.29 -1.58
N ALA A 44 17.98 -1.01 -1.59
CA ALA A 44 18.27 -0.21 -0.40
C ALA A 44 17.18 0.82 -0.07
N ALA A 45 16.08 0.87 -0.83
CA ALA A 45 14.99 1.80 -0.62
C ALA A 45 13.94 1.22 0.33
N PRO A 46 13.26 2.09 1.11
CA PRO A 46 12.13 1.67 1.93
C PRO A 46 10.99 1.12 1.09
N SER A 47 10.26 0.16 1.65
CA SER A 47 9.03 -0.37 1.04
C SER A 47 7.87 0.61 1.14
N ILE A 48 7.11 0.78 0.06
CA ILE A 48 6.03 1.77 -0.10
C ILE A 48 4.77 1.12 -0.67
N ALA A 49 3.75 0.88 0.16
CA ALA A 49 2.43 0.48 -0.32
C ALA A 49 1.48 1.68 -0.52
N CYS A 50 1.70 2.78 0.21
CA CYS A 50 0.78 3.91 0.26
C CYS A 50 1.17 5.02 -0.71
N HIS A 51 0.18 5.60 -1.39
CA HIS A 51 0.32 6.73 -2.30
C HIS A 51 0.77 8.04 -1.62
N THR A 52 0.81 8.08 -0.28
CA THR A 52 1.39 9.20 0.47
C THR A 52 2.88 9.01 0.74
N GLY A 53 3.53 8.06 0.07
CA GLY A 53 4.95 7.80 0.25
C GLY A 53 5.31 7.12 1.56
N ARG A 54 4.38 6.32 2.11
CA ARG A 54 4.58 5.58 3.35
C ARG A 54 4.53 4.08 3.12
N HIS A 55 5.11 3.33 4.04
CA HIS A 55 5.04 1.87 4.01
C HIS A 55 3.59 1.40 4.09
N SER A 56 2.82 1.90 5.06
CA SER A 56 1.43 1.51 5.28
C SER A 56 0.46 2.68 5.08
N CYS A 57 -0.78 2.38 4.69
CA CYS A 57 -1.88 3.35 4.77
C CYS A 57 -2.29 3.62 6.23
N PHE A 58 -1.96 2.71 7.16
CA PHE A 58 -2.32 2.78 8.58
C PHE A 58 -1.30 3.56 9.40
N PHE A 59 -0.78 4.67 8.86
CA PHE A 59 0.25 5.50 9.48
C PHE A 59 -0.27 6.43 10.60
N ARG A 60 -1.58 6.38 10.90
CA ARG A 60 -2.21 7.15 11.99
C ARG A 60 -2.68 6.22 13.08
N ARG A 61 -2.31 6.51 14.32
CA ARG A 61 -2.75 5.81 15.53
C ARG A 61 -3.66 6.71 16.35
N PHE A 62 -4.71 6.16 16.93
CA PHE A 62 -5.59 6.89 17.83
C PHE A 62 -5.03 6.83 19.26
N GLU A 63 -4.69 7.98 19.83
CA GLU A 63 -4.06 8.09 21.15
C GLU A 63 -4.53 9.33 21.89
N GLY A 64 -4.95 9.16 23.15
CA GLY A 64 -5.35 10.28 24.01
C GLY A 64 -6.50 11.10 23.41
N GLY A 65 -7.46 10.46 22.75
CA GLY A 65 -8.62 11.12 22.14
C GLY A 65 -8.36 11.79 20.79
N ALA A 66 -7.16 11.64 20.20
CA ALA A 66 -6.82 12.25 18.93
C ALA A 66 -6.09 11.28 17.98
N TRP A 67 -6.23 11.52 16.68
CA TRP A 67 -5.43 10.82 15.66
C TRP A 67 -4.05 11.46 15.55
N ARG A 68 -3.00 10.64 15.68
CA ARG A 68 -1.60 11.06 15.55
C ARG A 68 -0.94 10.32 14.40
N THR A 69 -0.18 11.04 13.58
CA THR A 69 0.69 10.42 12.57
C THR A 69 1.90 9.82 13.29
N VAL A 70 2.11 8.52 13.14
CA VAL A 70 3.17 7.77 13.82
C VAL A 70 4.19 7.15 12.88
N GLU A 71 3.95 7.17 11.56
CA GLU A 71 4.91 6.70 10.55
C GLU A 71 5.38 7.85 9.64
N PRO A 72 6.70 7.91 9.31
CA PRO A 72 7.27 8.95 8.48
C PRO A 72 6.89 8.78 7.01
N VAL A 73 7.01 9.87 6.24
CA VAL A 73 7.06 9.80 4.77
C VAL A 73 8.44 9.27 4.39
N LEU A 74 8.47 8.17 3.65
CA LEU A 74 9.67 7.43 3.24
C LEU A 74 10.04 7.67 1.77
N ALA A 75 9.08 8.08 0.94
CA ALA A 75 9.27 8.45 -0.46
C ALA A 75 8.45 9.70 -0.80
N ASP A 76 8.91 10.53 -1.73
CA ASP A 76 8.14 11.69 -2.19
C ASP A 76 6.86 11.22 -2.92
N PRO A 77 5.66 11.55 -2.41
CA PRO A 77 4.38 11.19 -3.06
C PRO A 77 4.31 11.62 -4.53
N ALA A 78 4.95 12.74 -4.88
CA ALA A 78 4.94 13.26 -6.24
C ALA A 78 5.70 12.36 -7.22
N LEU A 79 6.56 11.46 -6.75
CA LEU A 79 7.35 10.56 -7.59
C LEU A 79 6.69 9.19 -7.79
N ILE A 80 5.73 8.80 -6.94
CA ILE A 80 5.11 7.45 -6.95
C ILE A 80 4.39 7.13 -8.26
N TYR A 81 3.82 8.14 -8.91
CA TYR A 81 3.06 7.99 -10.17
C TYR A 81 3.78 8.58 -11.39
N LYS A 82 5.03 9.05 -11.24
CA LYS A 82 5.80 9.65 -12.35
C LYS A 82 6.45 8.61 -13.29
N GLY A 83 6.04 7.35 -13.22
CA GLY A 83 6.65 6.23 -13.94
C GLY A 83 5.86 5.67 -15.12
N THR A 84 4.82 6.35 -15.62
CA THR A 84 4.16 5.97 -16.88
C THR A 84 4.26 7.10 -17.90
N GLN A 85 5.43 7.23 -18.52
CA GLN A 85 5.47 7.61 -19.94
C GLN A 85 5.83 6.36 -20.75
N PRO A 86 5.19 6.15 -21.91
CA PRO A 86 5.52 5.06 -22.82
C PRO A 86 6.97 5.11 -23.30
#